data_AF-A0A959P549-F1
#
_entry.id   AF-A0A959P549-F1
#
_cell.length_a   1.000
_cell.length_b   1.000
_cell.length_c   1.000
_cell.angle_alpha   90.00
_cell.angle_beta   90.00
_cell.angle_gamma   90.00
#
_symmetry.space_group_name_H-M   'P 1'
#
loop_
_entity.id
_entity.type
_entity.pdbx_description
1 polymer ?
#
loop_
_entity_poly.entity_id
_entity_poly.type
_entity_poly.pdbx_seq_one_letter_code
_entity_poly.pdbx_strand_id
1 'polypeptide(L)'
;MKTYTFTPSINIVRDFNQDINYIATPNVKQVYGQIISNYQKGSRSFNLIGSYGTGKSAFILSLEQSLNRKASVFNKAALFDGLEKFTFINIIGENKS
;
A
#
# COMPACT_ATOMS: atom_id res chain seq x y z
N MET A 1 -9.93 -15.08 22.98
CA MET A 1 -8.46 -15.12 22.83
C MET A 1 -8.15 -14.78 21.37
N LYS A 2 -7.46 -13.66 21.08
CA LYS A 2 -7.06 -13.37 19.68
C LYS A 2 -5.87 -14.27 19.34
N THR A 3 -6.06 -15.20 18.43
CA THR A 3 -5.01 -16.11 17.95
C THR A 3 -4.17 -15.35 16.93
N TYR A 4 -2.89 -15.10 17.22
CA TYR A 4 -1.99 -14.44 16.29
C TYR A 4 -1.33 -15.48 15.39
N THR A 5 -1.73 -15.51 14.12
CA THR A 5 -1.09 -16.37 13.10
C THR A 5 0.09 -15.61 12.52
N PHE A 6 1.32 -16.03 12.84
CA PHE A 6 2.51 -15.44 12.22
C PHE A 6 2.62 -15.94 10.78
N THR A 7 2.59 -15.02 9.82
CA THR A 7 2.88 -15.32 8.42
C THR A 7 4.13 -14.56 7.98
N PRO A 8 5.15 -15.23 7.41
CA PRO A 8 6.38 -14.57 6.97
C PRO A 8 6.16 -13.62 5.79
N SER A 9 5.03 -13.72 5.08
CA SER A 9 4.69 -12.87 3.96
C SER A 9 3.22 -12.47 3.96
N ILE A 10 2.97 -11.27 3.42
CA ILE A 10 1.64 -10.72 3.21
C ILE A 10 1.16 -11.08 1.81
N ASN A 11 -0.05 -11.61 1.73
CA ASN A 11 -0.75 -11.92 0.50
C ASN A 11 -1.93 -10.94 0.33
N ILE A 12 -2.03 -10.31 -0.85
CA ILE A 12 -2.99 -9.24 -1.12
C ILE A 12 -4.44 -9.72 -0.95
N VAL A 13 -4.77 -10.91 -1.45
CA VAL A 13 -6.15 -11.44 -1.43
C VAL A 13 -6.50 -12.00 -0.06
N ARG A 14 -5.61 -12.81 0.53
CA ARG A 14 -5.83 -13.46 1.84
C ARG A 14 -5.92 -12.45 2.99
N ASP A 15 -5.10 -11.40 2.93
CA ASP A 15 -4.91 -10.49 4.06
C ASP A 15 -5.63 -9.15 3.87
N PHE A 16 -6.42 -9.00 2.80
CA PHE A 16 -7.11 -7.75 2.44
C PHE A 16 -7.94 -7.14 3.58
N ASN A 17 -8.70 -7.97 4.29
CA ASN A 17 -9.60 -7.54 5.37
C ASN A 17 -8.94 -7.53 6.75
N GLN A 18 -7.67 -7.93 6.87
CA GLN A 18 -6.99 -8.00 8.15
C GLN A 18 -6.36 -6.64 8.48
N ASP A 19 -6.38 -6.27 9.77
CA ASP A 19 -5.62 -5.12 10.24
C ASP A 19 -4.13 -5.50 10.27
N ILE A 20 -3.36 -4.92 9.36
CA ILE A 20 -1.94 -5.21 9.24
C ILE A 20 -1.17 -4.18 10.07
N ASN A 21 -0.41 -4.65 11.07
CA ASN A 21 0.50 -3.80 11.82
C ASN A 21 1.76 -3.51 10.98
N TYR A 22 1.64 -2.56 10.08
CA TYR A 22 2.70 -2.22 9.13
C TYR A 22 3.66 -1.18 9.70
N ILE A 23 4.95 -1.50 9.72
CA ILE A 23 6.02 -0.60 10.16
C ILE A 23 6.68 0.04 8.94
N ALA A 24 6.45 1.33 8.73
CA ALA A 24 7.08 2.08 7.65
C ALA A 24 8.57 2.33 7.92
N THR A 25 9.42 1.59 7.21
CA THR A 25 10.87 1.77 7.23
C THR A 25 11.30 3.06 6.52
N PRO A 26 12.54 3.54 6.70
CA PRO A 26 13.05 4.71 5.98
C PRO A 26 12.91 4.59 4.45
N ASN A 27 13.19 3.42 3.88
CA ASN A 27 13.04 3.17 2.44
C ASN A 27 11.59 3.33 1.99
N VAL A 28 10.63 2.84 2.78
CA VAL A 28 9.20 2.98 2.48
C VAL A 28 8.79 4.44 2.51
N LYS A 29 9.25 5.22 3.49
CA LYS A 29 8.98 6.66 3.56
C LYS A 29 9.54 7.40 2.34
N GLN A 30 10.72 7.02 1.87
CA GLN A 30 11.31 7.56 0.64
C GLN A 30 10.48 7.21 -0.61
N VAL A 31 10.13 5.93 -0.79
CA VAL A 31 9.28 5.49 -1.91
C VAL A 31 7.95 6.24 -1.91
N TYR A 32 7.33 6.35 -0.75
CA TYR A 32 6.08 7.08 -0.59
C TYR A 32 6.21 8.57 -0.91
N GLY A 33 7.27 9.24 -0.45
CA GLY A 33 7.56 10.64 -0.80
C GLY A 33 7.80 10.84 -2.31
N GLN A 34 8.44 9.89 -2.97
CA GLN A 34 8.60 9.91 -4.43
C GLN A 34 7.27 9.79 -5.16
N ILE A 35 6.35 8.93 -4.69
CA ILE A 35 5.00 8.81 -5.26
C ILE A 35 4.28 10.16 -5.17
N ILE A 36 4.28 10.79 -3.99
CA ILE A 36 3.63 12.10 -3.78
C ILE A 36 4.22 13.17 -4.71
N SER A 37 5.55 13.31 -4.71
CA SER A 37 6.20 14.36 -5.51
C SER A 37 5.93 14.20 -7.01
N ASN A 38 5.93 12.96 -7.51
CA ASN A 38 5.64 12.69 -8.91
C ASN A 38 4.15 12.85 -9.22
N TYR A 39 3.26 12.50 -8.29
CA TYR A 39 1.82 12.72 -8.44
C TYR A 39 1.50 14.21 -8.58
N GLN A 40 2.11 15.07 -7.75
CA GLN A 40 1.97 16.52 -7.83
C GLN A 40 2.51 17.09 -9.15
N LYS A 41 3.50 16.44 -9.77
CA LYS A 41 4.04 16.78 -11.09
C LYS A 41 3.21 16.24 -12.28
N GLY A 42 2.14 15.50 -12.01
CA GLY A 42 1.22 14.97 -13.03
C GLY A 42 1.35 13.48 -13.36
N SER A 43 2.31 12.76 -12.76
CA SER A 43 2.44 11.31 -12.96
C SER A 43 1.30 10.56 -12.28
N ARG A 44 0.59 9.71 -13.02
CA ARG A 44 -0.57 8.94 -12.52
C ARG A 44 -0.36 7.43 -12.51
N SER A 45 0.77 6.95 -13.00
CA SER A 45 1.11 5.52 -13.05
C SER A 45 2.46 5.28 -12.38
N PHE A 46 2.52 4.23 -11.56
CA PHE A 46 3.69 3.88 -10.76
C PHE A 46 3.92 2.37 -10.81
N ASN A 47 5.18 1.98 -10.97
CA ASN A 47 5.59 0.58 -10.93
C ASN A 47 6.33 0.30 -9.63
N LEU A 48 5.87 -0.69 -8.87
CA LEU A 48 6.53 -1.14 -7.65
C LEU A 48 7.35 -2.41 -7.92
N ILE A 49 8.67 -2.28 -7.94
CA ILE A 49 9.62 -3.37 -8.22
C ILE A 49 10.51 -3.59 -6.99
N GLY A 50 10.94 -4.83 -6.77
CA GLY A 50 11.89 -5.16 -5.71
C GLY A 50 11.98 -6.67 -5.51
N SER A 51 13.01 -7.12 -4.78
CA SER A 51 13.25 -8.54 -4.51
C SER A 51 12.09 -9.21 -3.77
N TYR A 52 12.02 -10.54 -3.84
CA TYR A 52 11.05 -11.30 -3.04
C TYR A 52 11.24 -11.02 -1.54
N GLY A 53 10.13 -10.94 -0.79
CA GLY A 53 10.18 -10.70 0.66
C GLY A 53 10.42 -9.24 1.10
N THR A 54 10.61 -8.28 0.18
CA THR A 54 10.84 -6.86 0.57
C THR A 54 9.59 -6.09 1.01
N GLY A 55 8.45 -6.78 1.17
CA GLY A 55 7.22 -6.18 1.68
C GLY A 55 6.38 -5.40 0.65
N LYS A 56 6.54 -5.64 -0.66
CA LYS A 56 5.73 -5.00 -1.71
C LYS A 56 4.22 -5.14 -1.50
N SER A 57 3.74 -6.36 -1.29
CA SER A 57 2.32 -6.63 -1.01
C SER A 57 1.84 -5.96 0.28
N ALA A 58 2.69 -5.97 1.31
CA ALA A 58 2.40 -5.34 2.59
C ALA A 58 2.28 -3.81 2.46
N PHE A 59 3.14 -3.19 1.63
CA PHE A 59 3.07 -1.78 1.30
C PHE A 59 1.78 -1.41 0.56
N ILE A 60 1.36 -2.18 -0.44
CA ILE A 60 0.12 -1.91 -1.18
C ILE A 60 -1.10 -1.98 -0.25
N LEU A 61 -1.21 -3.03 0.57
CA LEU A 61 -2.32 -3.16 1.52
C LEU A 61 -2.30 -2.05 2.58
N SER A 62 -1.13 -1.70 3.12
CA SER A 62 -1.04 -0.64 4.13
C SER A 62 -1.32 0.75 3.55
N LEU A 63 -0.95 1.01 2.28
CA LEU A 63 -1.31 2.22 1.56
C LEU A 63 -2.83 2.31 1.39
N GLU A 64 -3.48 1.25 0.91
CA GLU A 64 -4.95 1.22 0.78
C GLU A 64 -5.66 1.42 2.12
N GLN A 65 -5.20 0.74 3.17
CA GLN A 65 -5.73 0.93 4.53
C GLN A 65 -5.49 2.35 5.03
N SER A 66 -4.34 2.95 4.77
CA SER A 66 -4.07 4.35 5.14
C SER A 66 -4.84 5.37 4.32
N LEU A 67 -5.34 5.04 3.13
CA LEU A 67 -6.16 5.93 2.30
C LEU A 67 -7.66 5.78 2.59
N ASN A 68 -8.14 4.57 2.88
CA ASN A 68 -9.55 4.30 3.19
C ASN A 68 -9.89 4.33 4.69
N ARG A 69 -8.96 3.94 5.57
CA ARG A 69 -9.17 3.80 7.02
C ARG A 69 -8.27 4.80 7.78
N LYS A 70 -8.48 4.97 9.10
CA LYS A 70 -7.72 5.89 9.97
C LYS A 70 -6.31 5.35 10.33
N ALA A 71 -5.71 4.47 9.52
CA ALA A 71 -4.36 3.98 9.78
C ALA A 71 -3.35 5.10 9.49
N SER A 72 -2.67 5.61 10.52
CA SER A 72 -1.81 6.80 10.44
C SER A 72 -0.41 6.55 9.89
N VAL A 73 -0.18 5.42 9.19
CA VAL A 73 1.12 5.10 8.59
C VAL A 73 1.48 6.11 7.50
N PHE A 74 0.50 6.49 6.68
CA PHE A 74 0.64 7.42 5.57
C PHE A 74 -0.34 8.59 5.71
N ASN A 75 0.14 9.82 5.54
CA ASN A 75 -0.68 11.01 5.75
C ASN A 75 -1.47 11.39 4.49
N LYS A 76 -2.78 11.14 4.51
CA LYS A 76 -3.74 11.43 3.41
C LYS A 76 -3.72 12.88 2.94
N ALA A 77 -3.62 13.84 3.87
CA ALA A 77 -3.77 15.27 3.58
C ALA A 77 -2.63 15.81 2.70
N ALA A 78 -1.45 15.18 2.76
CA ALA A 78 -0.29 15.57 1.96
C ALA A 78 -0.25 14.90 0.56
N LEU A 79 -1.10 13.90 0.31
CA LEU A 79 -0.97 13.01 -0.84
C LEU A 79 -1.70 13.48 -2.10
N PHE A 80 -2.91 14.01 -1.94
CA PHE A 80 -3.89 14.06 -3.02
C PHE A 80 -4.71 15.36 -3.00
N ASP A 81 -4.09 16.49 -2.61
CA ASP A 81 -4.71 17.83 -2.65
C ASP A 81 -6.08 17.91 -1.94
N GLY A 82 -6.22 17.23 -0.79
CA GLY A 82 -7.45 17.24 0.00
C GLY A 82 -8.53 16.24 -0.47
N LEU A 83 -8.22 15.31 -1.39
CA LEU A 83 -9.14 14.22 -1.72
C LEU A 83 -9.43 13.34 -0.49
N GLU A 84 -10.72 13.20 -0.18
CA GLU A 84 -11.17 12.48 1.02
C GLU A 84 -11.61 11.04 0.76
N LYS A 85 -11.97 10.72 -0.49
CA LYS A 85 -12.57 9.43 -0.88
C LYS A 85 -11.75 8.76 -1.96
N PHE A 86 -11.38 7.52 -1.71
CA PHE A 86 -10.62 6.68 -2.63
C PHE A 86 -11.43 5.42 -2.94
N THR A 87 -11.30 4.93 -4.17
CA THR A 87 -11.85 3.63 -4.60
C THR A 87 -10.71 2.83 -5.20
N PHE A 88 -10.59 1.58 -4.79
CA PHE A 88 -9.53 0.68 -5.23
C PHE A 88 -10.12 -0.41 -6.10
N ILE A 89 -9.54 -0.59 -7.29
CA ILE A 89 -9.93 -1.60 -8.26
C ILE A 89 -8.74 -2.53 -8.44
N ASN A 90 -8.86 -3.76 -7.93
CA ASN A 90 -7.83 -4.78 -8.05
C ASN A 90 -8.00 -5.51 -9.39
N ILE A 91 -7.03 -5.33 -10.29
CA ILE A 91 -7.01 -5.98 -11.60
C ILE A 91 -5.84 -6.96 -11.64
N ILE A 92 -6.15 -8.23 -11.93
CA ILE A 92 -5.14 -9.29 -12.09
C ILE A 92 -5.13 -9.67 -13.57
N GLY A 93 -3.96 -9.58 -14.20
CA GLY A 93 -3.76 -10.09 -15.55
C GLY A 93 -3.65 -11.61 -15.52
N GLU A 94 -4.54 -12.30 -16.22
CA GLU A 94 -4.39 -13.72 -16.52
C GLU A 94 -3.68 -13.85 -17.87
N ASN A 95 -2.61 -14.63 -17.92
CA ASN A 95 -2.02 -15.03 -19.18
C ASN A 95 -2.89 -16.16 -19.75
N LYS A 96 -3.63 -15.88 -20.82
CA LYS A 96 -4.26 -16.93 -21.62
C LYS A 96 -3.17 -17.53 -22.50
N SER A 97 -2.49 -18.55 -21.97
CA SER A 97 -1.75 -19.52 -22.78
C SER A 97 -2.73 -20.42 -23.53
#